data_AF-A0A1F3T9D2-F1
#
_entry.id   AF-A0A1F3T9D2-F1
#
_cell.length_a   1.000
_cell.length_b   1.000
_cell.length_c   1.000
_cell.angle_alpha   90.00
_cell.angle_beta   90.00
_cell.angle_gamma   90.00
#
_symmetry.space_group_name_H-M   'P 1'
#
loop_
_entity.id
_entity.type
_entity.pdbx_description
1 polymer ?
#
loop_
_entity_poly.entity_id
_entity_poly.type
_entity_poly.pdbx_seq_one_letter_code
_entity_poly.pdbx_strand_id
1 'polypeptide(L)'
;MKTQLLYIIVLLGLCCTFTHAAFQDRSEIKKYSLYRDRIYTNRLLTKDVYKNFFEFDLFYSKGIKTLISEVKEAMDSSTNPLIKQLNVMEVLSKNINTEKLVDINLTFGTPLPYIKFKEHHLLPGLFVDINAGTLFSIDNRIDPTDPRANIYLKKDIKYGLNSKYKTNQDKTAFDFSLYKLLRSDFYASKTSSQIVSEDNFINLDSLTQDQKIIASDFKYLKTSGNSSYLYEIRELKLYTLSDSKESYYGTKPFLRFEFDRLFQETYGLSFFIGEHFRHRYKFADGLYLGIRMRSLEKPPIAFIFKIDTDFMAFIPELKTKWLIANYKLIIPHSNPQDEIWASTIHSISINIPFP
;
A
#
# COMPACT_ATOMS: atom_id res chain seq x y z
N MET A 1 -4.35 18.49 -33.47
CA MET A 1 -5.65 18.71 -32.78
C MET A 1 -6.15 17.52 -31.96
N LYS A 2 -6.18 16.26 -32.45
CA LYS A 2 -6.71 15.12 -31.66
C LYS A 2 -5.97 14.83 -30.35
N THR A 3 -4.65 15.03 -30.32
CA THR A 3 -3.82 14.85 -29.10
C THR A 3 -4.04 15.94 -28.05
N GLN A 4 -4.20 17.20 -28.45
CA GLN A 4 -4.48 18.32 -27.54
C GLN A 4 -5.88 18.21 -26.90
N LEU A 5 -6.87 17.71 -27.65
CA LEU A 5 -8.21 17.46 -27.12
C LEU A 5 -8.21 16.39 -26.02
N LEU A 6 -7.42 15.31 -26.20
CA LEU A 6 -7.25 14.27 -25.18
C LEU A 6 -6.62 14.83 -23.90
N TYR A 7 -5.58 15.68 -24.01
CA TYR A 7 -4.97 16.33 -22.84
C TYR A 7 -5.94 17.24 -22.09
N ILE A 8 -6.74 18.01 -22.81
CA ILE A 8 -7.75 18.90 -22.22
C ILE A 8 -8.85 18.09 -21.53
N ILE A 9 -9.31 16.98 -22.12
CA ILE A 9 -10.33 16.10 -21.53
C ILE A 9 -9.80 15.39 -20.28
N VAL A 10 -8.55 14.92 -20.29
CA VAL A 10 -7.91 14.31 -19.10
C VAL A 10 -7.75 15.35 -17.99
N LEU A 11 -7.34 16.58 -18.33
CA LEU A 11 -7.17 17.68 -17.36
C LEU A 11 -8.53 18.13 -16.77
N LEU A 12 -9.58 18.25 -17.60
CA LEU A 12 -10.94 18.58 -17.16
C LEU A 12 -11.57 17.44 -16.34
N GLY A 13 -11.34 16.18 -16.71
CA GLY A 13 -11.75 15.02 -15.93
C GLY A 13 -11.12 15.00 -14.54
N LEU A 14 -9.81 15.32 -14.46
CA LEU A 14 -9.11 15.48 -13.18
C LEU A 14 -9.71 16.62 -12.35
N CYS A 15 -9.93 17.81 -12.93
CA CYS A 15 -10.52 18.95 -12.22
C CYS A 15 -11.95 18.68 -11.70
N CYS A 16 -12.76 17.90 -12.42
CA CYS A 16 -14.12 17.57 -12.00
C CYS A 16 -14.19 16.53 -10.85
N THR A 17 -13.15 15.70 -10.66
CA THR A 17 -13.13 14.74 -9.54
C THR A 17 -12.77 15.35 -8.18
N PHE A 18 -12.22 16.58 -8.15
CA PHE A 18 -11.82 17.23 -6.90
C PHE A 18 -12.96 17.97 -6.17
N THR A 19 -14.14 18.14 -6.76
CA THR A 19 -15.16 19.05 -6.21
C THR A 19 -16.31 18.40 -5.44
N HIS A 20 -16.42 17.07 -5.36
CA HIS A 20 -17.54 16.43 -4.64
C HIS A 20 -17.12 15.19 -3.86
N ALA A 21 -16.62 15.38 -2.64
CA ALA A 21 -16.63 14.35 -1.61
C ALA A 21 -17.67 14.71 -0.54
N ALA A 22 -18.91 14.27 -0.76
CA ALA A 22 -19.90 14.20 0.32
C ALA A 22 -19.33 13.36 1.48
N PHE A 23 -19.53 13.86 2.70
CA PHE A 23 -19.23 13.20 3.98
C PHE A 23 -19.62 11.72 3.89
N GLN A 24 -18.64 10.83 3.90
CA GLN A 24 -18.85 9.41 4.08
C GLN A 24 -18.42 9.07 5.50
N ASP A 25 -19.19 8.22 6.19
CA ASP A 25 -18.77 7.66 7.48
C ASP A 25 -17.38 7.06 7.36
N ARG A 26 -16.40 7.76 7.94
CA ARG A 26 -15.01 7.37 8.00
C ARG A 26 -14.92 6.10 8.85
N SER A 27 -14.37 5.06 8.24
CA SER A 27 -14.06 3.78 8.88
C SER A 27 -12.57 3.52 8.76
N GLU A 28 -11.91 3.18 9.87
CA GLU A 28 -10.47 2.92 9.84
C GLU A 28 -10.10 1.72 8.97
N ILE A 29 -11.02 0.77 8.78
CA ILE A 29 -10.83 -0.33 7.85
C ILE A 29 -10.80 0.20 6.40
N LYS A 30 -11.70 1.12 6.04
CA LYS A 30 -11.72 1.75 4.71
C LYS A 30 -10.46 2.59 4.49
N LYS A 31 -10.09 3.42 5.47
CA LYS A 31 -8.90 4.28 5.42
C LYS A 31 -7.61 3.46 5.31
N TYR A 32 -7.46 2.43 6.14
CA TYR A 32 -6.36 1.48 6.04
C TYR A 32 -6.30 0.80 4.67
N SER A 33 -7.47 0.38 4.12
CA SER A 33 -7.52 -0.25 2.80
C SER A 33 -7.00 0.69 1.70
N LEU A 34 -7.42 1.95 1.71
CA LEU A 34 -6.93 2.96 0.78
C LEU A 34 -5.41 3.20 0.92
N TYR A 35 -4.92 3.34 2.16
CA TYR A 35 -3.48 3.52 2.43
C TYR A 35 -2.67 2.33 1.96
N ARG A 36 -3.15 1.11 2.23
CA ARG A 36 -2.49 -0.12 1.81
C ARG A 36 -2.41 -0.23 0.28
N ASP A 37 -3.51 0.07 -0.41
CA ASP A 37 -3.58 0.02 -1.87
C ASP A 37 -2.71 1.13 -2.52
N ARG A 38 -2.57 2.30 -1.90
CA ARG A 38 -1.61 3.35 -2.30
C ARG A 38 -0.15 2.94 -2.10
N ILE A 39 0.17 2.37 -0.93
CA ILE A 39 1.50 1.84 -0.62
C ILE A 39 1.89 0.74 -1.62
N TYR A 40 0.96 -0.15 -1.89
CA TYR A 40 1.12 -1.21 -2.85
C TYR A 40 1.39 -0.66 -4.26
N THR A 41 0.60 0.33 -4.70
CA THR A 41 0.83 1.04 -5.97
C THR A 41 2.22 1.69 -6.02
N ASN A 42 2.65 2.34 -4.93
CA ASN A 42 3.99 2.94 -4.84
C ASN A 42 5.12 1.89 -4.90
N ARG A 43 4.89 0.64 -4.47
CA ARG A 43 5.83 -0.47 -4.66
C ARG A 43 5.88 -0.89 -6.13
N LEU A 44 4.74 -0.93 -6.80
CA LEU A 44 4.67 -1.31 -8.21
C LEU A 44 5.32 -0.32 -9.18
N LEU A 45 5.49 0.94 -8.78
CA LEU A 45 6.18 1.93 -9.60
C LEU A 45 7.70 1.66 -9.71
N THR A 46 8.28 0.94 -8.75
CA THR A 46 9.72 0.68 -8.66
C THR A 46 10.10 -0.77 -9.06
N LYS A 47 9.20 -1.74 -8.83
CA LYS A 47 9.50 -3.17 -9.03
C LYS A 47 8.31 -4.01 -9.48
N ASP A 48 8.63 -5.16 -10.09
CA ASP A 48 7.68 -6.25 -10.33
C ASP A 48 7.56 -7.10 -9.05
N VAL A 49 6.35 -7.58 -8.74
CA VAL A 49 6.07 -8.40 -7.54
C VAL A 49 6.38 -9.86 -7.81
N TYR A 50 6.87 -10.57 -6.79
CA TYR A 50 7.23 -12.01 -6.83
C TYR A 50 8.37 -12.36 -7.80
N LYS A 51 9.20 -11.38 -8.20
CA LYS A 51 10.34 -11.58 -9.13
C LYS A 51 11.69 -11.25 -8.50
N ASN A 52 11.76 -11.38 -7.18
CA ASN A 52 12.93 -11.09 -6.36
C ASN A 52 13.23 -12.30 -5.48
N PHE A 53 14.50 -12.61 -5.24
CA PHE A 53 14.89 -13.59 -4.23
C PHE A 53 14.47 -13.13 -2.83
N PHE A 54 14.66 -11.85 -2.58
CA PHE A 54 14.34 -11.21 -1.32
C PHE A 54 13.83 -9.79 -1.56
N GLU A 55 12.83 -9.39 -0.80
CA GLU A 55 12.28 -8.06 -0.79
C GLU A 55 11.84 -7.70 0.63
N PHE A 56 12.30 -6.53 1.08
CA PHE A 56 11.93 -5.90 2.33
C PHE A 56 11.38 -4.52 2.03
N ASP A 57 10.18 -4.22 2.54
CA ASP A 57 9.64 -2.87 2.57
C ASP A 57 9.19 -2.54 3.99
N LEU A 58 9.57 -1.36 4.47
CA LEU A 58 9.06 -0.76 5.68
C LEU A 58 8.44 0.59 5.32
N PHE A 59 7.23 0.85 5.79
CA PHE A 59 6.56 2.14 5.75
C PHE A 59 6.21 2.53 7.19
N TYR A 60 6.54 3.75 7.59
CA TYR A 60 6.18 4.24 8.91
C TYR A 60 5.87 5.73 8.87
N SER A 61 4.83 6.14 9.59
CA SER A 61 4.48 7.54 9.76
C SER A 61 5.37 8.23 10.79
N LYS A 62 5.67 9.50 10.55
CA LYS A 62 6.35 10.36 11.52
C LYS A 62 5.56 10.43 12.83
N GLY A 63 6.25 10.19 13.94
CA GLY A 63 5.69 10.29 15.29
C GLY A 63 5.01 9.03 15.84
N ILE A 64 4.89 7.94 15.08
CA ILE A 64 4.26 6.70 15.61
C ILE A 64 5.06 6.08 16.76
N LYS A 65 6.40 6.06 16.66
CA LYS A 65 7.27 5.57 17.74
C LYS A 65 7.10 6.41 19.01
N THR A 66 7.03 7.73 18.85
CA THR A 66 6.83 8.67 19.96
C THR A 66 5.48 8.43 20.62
N LEU A 67 4.39 8.32 19.85
CA LEU A 67 3.06 8.04 20.38
C LEU A 67 3.03 6.74 21.21
N ILE A 68 3.57 5.65 20.68
CA ILE A 68 3.61 4.36 21.39
C ILE A 68 4.45 4.46 22.67
N SER A 69 5.57 5.18 22.63
CA SER A 69 6.42 5.41 23.82
C SER A 69 5.69 6.24 24.88
N GLU A 70 5.08 7.36 24.48
CA GLU A 70 4.33 8.25 25.38
C GLU A 70 3.16 7.53 26.06
N VAL A 71 2.40 6.70 25.33
CA VAL A 71 1.32 5.90 25.92
C VAL A 71 1.89 4.87 26.90
N LYS A 72 3.00 4.19 26.56
CA LYS A 72 3.63 3.22 27.44
C LYS A 72 4.13 3.88 28.73
N GLU A 73 4.84 4.99 28.61
CA GLU A 73 5.34 5.78 29.74
C GLU A 73 4.17 6.27 30.62
N ALA A 74 3.06 6.70 30.01
CA ALA A 74 1.84 7.06 30.75
C ALA A 74 1.24 5.88 31.52
N MET A 75 1.21 4.67 30.94
CA MET A 75 0.76 3.45 31.62
C MET A 75 1.71 3.01 32.75
N ASP A 76 3.00 3.28 32.64
CA ASP A 76 4.03 2.89 33.63
C ASP A 76 4.25 3.97 34.72
N SER A 77 3.69 5.17 34.55
CA SER A 77 3.96 6.37 35.37
C SER A 77 3.50 6.31 36.83
N SER A 78 2.52 5.46 37.18
CA SER A 78 1.96 5.36 38.52
C SER A 78 1.33 3.99 38.77
N THR A 79 1.26 3.53 40.01
CA THR A 79 0.46 2.35 40.38
C THR A 79 -1.02 2.66 40.55
N ASN A 80 -1.40 3.94 40.68
CA ASN A 80 -2.79 4.36 40.84
C ASN A 80 -3.50 4.37 39.48
N PRO A 81 -4.56 3.56 39.27
CA PRO A 81 -5.29 3.49 38.00
C PRO A 81 -5.85 4.83 37.52
N LEU A 82 -6.28 5.70 38.43
CA LEU A 82 -6.82 7.02 38.08
C LEU A 82 -5.73 7.92 37.48
N ILE A 83 -4.52 7.91 38.07
CA ILE A 83 -3.38 8.69 37.59
C ILE A 83 -2.93 8.16 36.22
N LYS A 84 -2.86 6.82 36.06
CA LYS A 84 -2.58 6.20 34.75
C LYS A 84 -3.57 6.66 33.69
N GLN A 85 -4.87 6.65 34.02
CA GLN A 85 -5.92 7.04 33.10
C GLN A 85 -5.80 8.51 32.67
N LEU A 86 -5.54 9.42 33.62
CA LEU A 86 -5.34 10.84 33.31
C LEU A 86 -4.12 11.07 32.41
N ASN A 87 -3.01 10.38 32.68
CA ASN A 87 -1.80 10.50 31.87
C ASN A 87 -2.01 9.93 30.45
N VAL A 88 -2.69 8.79 30.31
CA VAL A 88 -3.04 8.25 28.99
C VAL A 88 -3.98 9.21 28.26
N MET A 89 -4.96 9.79 28.96
CA MET A 89 -5.88 10.77 28.39
C MET A 89 -5.16 12.01 27.86
N GLU A 90 -4.14 12.51 28.58
CA GLU A 90 -3.31 13.63 28.14
C GLU A 90 -2.59 13.32 26.83
N VAL A 91 -1.98 12.13 26.72
CA VAL A 91 -1.31 11.69 25.50
C VAL A 91 -2.28 11.56 24.32
N LEU A 92 -3.48 11.00 24.54
CA LEU A 92 -4.51 10.91 23.50
C LEU A 92 -4.99 12.30 23.06
N SER A 93 -5.24 13.20 24.02
CA SER A 93 -5.68 14.57 23.77
C SER A 93 -4.63 15.38 22.99
N LYS A 94 -3.35 15.19 23.27
CA LYS A 94 -2.23 15.80 22.52
C LYS A 94 -2.18 15.35 21.06
N ASN A 95 -2.65 14.14 20.78
CA ASN A 95 -2.61 13.52 19.44
C ASN A 95 -4.01 13.44 18.79
N ILE A 96 -4.97 14.23 19.26
CA ILE A 96 -6.35 14.24 18.77
C ILE A 96 -6.41 14.57 17.29
N ASN A 97 -7.32 13.91 16.58
CA ASN A 97 -7.49 14.03 15.13
C ASN A 97 -6.18 13.81 14.36
N THR A 98 -5.37 12.84 14.76
CA THR A 98 -4.19 12.42 14.00
C THR A 98 -4.26 10.95 13.61
N GLU A 99 -3.65 10.62 12.47
CA GLU A 99 -3.48 9.22 12.05
C GLU A 99 -2.01 8.88 11.76
N LYS A 100 -1.67 7.63 12.05
CA LYS A 100 -0.32 7.07 11.95
C LYS A 100 -0.38 5.65 11.43
N LEU A 101 0.52 5.32 10.50
CA LEU A 101 0.60 4.01 9.86
C LEU A 101 1.97 3.36 10.13
N VAL A 102 1.98 2.04 10.28
CA VAL A 102 3.16 1.20 10.06
C VAL A 102 2.77 0.05 9.12
N ASP A 103 3.55 -0.22 8.08
CA ASP A 103 3.37 -1.39 7.20
C ASP A 103 4.73 -2.01 6.90
N ILE A 104 4.85 -3.31 7.12
CA ILE A 104 6.04 -4.11 6.85
C ILE A 104 5.67 -5.18 5.83
N ASN A 105 6.53 -5.36 4.83
CA ASN A 105 6.39 -6.40 3.84
C ASN A 105 7.71 -7.16 3.67
N LEU A 106 7.62 -8.48 3.67
CA LEU A 106 8.70 -9.41 3.36
C LEU A 106 8.25 -10.32 2.23
N THR A 107 9.03 -10.38 1.16
CA THR A 107 8.77 -11.31 0.06
C THR A 107 10.01 -12.14 -0.21
N PHE A 108 9.82 -13.44 -0.35
CA PHE A 108 10.83 -14.39 -0.78
C PHE A 108 10.37 -15.05 -2.06
N GLY A 109 11.27 -15.19 -3.01
CA GLY A 109 10.99 -15.80 -4.30
C GLY A 109 12.05 -16.82 -4.68
N THR A 110 11.64 -17.86 -5.40
CA THR A 110 12.56 -18.84 -6.00
C THR A 110 12.16 -19.01 -7.46
N PRO A 111 13.03 -18.63 -8.42
CA PRO A 111 12.74 -18.86 -9.83
C PRO A 111 12.74 -20.36 -10.11
N LEU A 112 11.74 -20.82 -10.83
CA LEU A 112 11.69 -22.19 -11.34
C LEU A 112 12.34 -22.24 -12.73
N PRO A 113 12.69 -23.45 -13.24
CA PRO A 113 13.28 -23.58 -14.56
C PRO A 113 12.46 -22.85 -15.63
N TYR A 114 13.15 -22.01 -16.39
CA TYR A 114 12.57 -21.26 -17.49
C TYR A 114 12.11 -22.22 -18.61
N ILE A 115 10.84 -22.09 -19.02
CA ILE A 115 10.24 -22.94 -20.04
C ILE A 115 10.15 -22.13 -21.34
N LYS A 116 10.90 -22.55 -22.35
CA LYS A 116 10.85 -22.00 -23.71
C LYS A 116 10.22 -22.99 -24.65
N PHE A 117 9.14 -22.60 -25.32
CA PHE A 117 8.55 -23.38 -26.40
C PHE A 117 8.32 -22.49 -27.63
N LYS A 118 9.14 -22.68 -28.66
CA LYS A 118 9.18 -21.81 -29.85
C LYS A 118 9.36 -20.33 -29.45
N GLU A 119 8.37 -19.50 -29.73
CA GLU A 119 8.35 -18.08 -29.42
C GLU A 119 7.75 -17.75 -28.07
N HIS A 120 7.27 -18.75 -27.33
CA HIS A 120 6.62 -18.61 -26.05
C HIS A 120 7.61 -18.81 -24.90
N HIS A 121 7.58 -17.87 -23.95
CA HIS A 121 8.46 -17.80 -22.80
C HIS A 121 7.62 -17.83 -21.54
N LEU A 122 7.82 -18.83 -20.70
CA LEU A 122 7.22 -18.91 -19.38
C LEU A 122 8.32 -18.86 -18.33
N LEU A 123 8.20 -17.89 -17.42
CA LEU A 123 9.12 -17.66 -16.30
C LEU A 123 8.38 -17.99 -15.00
N PRO A 124 8.27 -19.28 -14.65
CA PRO A 124 7.62 -19.69 -13.41
C PRO A 124 8.49 -19.38 -12.19
N GLY A 125 7.84 -19.22 -11.04
CA GLY A 125 8.47 -19.03 -9.75
C GLY A 125 7.57 -19.48 -8.61
N LEU A 126 8.19 -19.75 -7.48
CA LEU A 126 7.53 -19.89 -6.19
C LEU A 126 7.73 -18.60 -5.41
N PHE A 127 6.74 -18.24 -4.59
CA PHE A 127 6.87 -17.11 -3.69
C PHE A 127 6.21 -17.34 -2.34
N VAL A 128 6.72 -16.64 -1.34
CA VAL A 128 6.10 -16.41 -0.04
C VAL A 128 6.14 -14.91 0.24
N ASP A 129 5.00 -14.33 0.59
CA ASP A 129 4.84 -12.90 0.88
C ASP A 129 4.13 -12.74 2.21
N ILE A 130 4.79 -12.06 3.14
CA ILE A 130 4.31 -11.80 4.50
C ILE A 130 4.17 -10.29 4.62
N ASN A 131 2.96 -9.84 4.94
CA ASN A 131 2.69 -8.43 5.19
C ASN A 131 2.04 -8.28 6.56
N ALA A 132 2.50 -7.30 7.34
CA ALA A 132 1.86 -6.89 8.57
C ALA A 132 1.78 -5.37 8.59
N GLY A 133 0.60 -4.82 8.81
CA GLY A 133 0.41 -3.38 8.86
C GLY A 133 -0.69 -2.98 9.81
N THR A 134 -0.56 -1.76 10.35
CA THR A 134 -1.47 -1.18 11.32
C THR A 134 -1.71 0.29 11.02
N LEU A 135 -2.94 0.74 11.20
CA LEU A 135 -3.34 2.14 11.20
C LEU A 135 -3.88 2.48 12.58
N PHE A 136 -3.34 3.56 13.14
CA PHE A 136 -3.80 4.18 14.37
C PHE A 136 -4.44 5.51 14.01
N SER A 137 -5.62 5.77 14.53
CA SER A 137 -6.18 7.12 14.57
C SER A 137 -6.61 7.43 16.00
N ILE A 138 -6.45 8.68 16.39
CA ILE A 138 -7.01 9.19 17.64
C ILE A 138 -8.01 10.25 17.25
N ASP A 139 -9.26 10.09 17.68
CA ASP A 139 -10.32 11.06 17.39
C ASP A 139 -11.25 11.24 18.58
N ASN A 140 -12.00 12.34 18.56
CA ASN A 140 -12.99 12.71 19.56
C ASN A 140 -14.37 12.99 18.91
N ARG A 141 -14.65 12.32 17.79
CA ARG A 141 -15.85 12.58 16.99
C ARG A 141 -17.11 12.06 17.66
N ILE A 142 -16.99 10.99 18.45
CA ILE A 142 -18.10 10.41 19.22
C ILE A 142 -18.35 11.23 20.49
N ASP A 143 -17.28 11.59 21.21
CA ASP A 143 -17.34 12.38 22.44
C ASP A 143 -16.15 13.35 22.46
N PRO A 144 -16.40 14.68 22.45
CA PRO A 144 -15.34 15.69 22.50
C PRO A 144 -14.43 15.60 23.73
N THR A 145 -14.92 15.00 24.82
CA THR A 145 -14.25 14.92 26.13
C THR A 145 -13.60 13.56 26.41
N ASP A 146 -13.88 12.55 25.58
CA ASP A 146 -13.31 11.20 25.69
C ASP A 146 -12.66 10.76 24.36
N PRO A 147 -11.44 11.25 24.06
CA PRO A 147 -10.64 10.79 22.93
C PRO A 147 -10.51 9.26 22.87
N ARG A 148 -10.71 8.70 21.68
CA ARG A 148 -10.60 7.27 21.42
C ARG A 148 -9.42 6.96 20.52
N ALA A 149 -8.65 5.95 20.90
CA ALA A 149 -7.65 5.33 20.05
C ALA A 149 -8.31 4.23 19.22
N ASN A 150 -8.44 4.46 17.92
CA ASN A 150 -8.89 3.47 16.96
C ASN A 150 -7.67 2.80 16.33
N ILE A 151 -7.66 1.47 16.37
CA ILE A 151 -6.55 0.65 15.93
C ILE A 151 -7.09 -0.39 14.96
N TYR A 152 -6.54 -0.41 13.76
CA TYR A 152 -6.77 -1.48 12.80
C TYR A 152 -5.46 -2.16 12.48
N LEU A 153 -5.38 -3.47 12.72
CA LEU A 153 -4.21 -4.30 12.49
C LEU A 153 -4.56 -5.41 11.51
N LYS A 154 -3.64 -5.69 10.58
CA LYS A 154 -3.79 -6.73 9.58
C LYS A 154 -2.47 -7.45 9.35
N LYS A 155 -2.56 -8.77 9.19
CA LYS A 155 -1.48 -9.66 8.81
C LYS A 155 -1.93 -10.54 7.65
N ASP A 156 -1.20 -10.50 6.54
CA ASP A 156 -1.39 -11.38 5.38
C ASP A 156 -0.16 -12.29 5.21
N ILE A 157 -0.40 -13.56 4.91
CA ILE A 157 0.60 -14.50 4.43
C ILE A 157 0.08 -15.10 3.12
N LYS A 158 0.82 -14.88 2.03
CA LYS A 158 0.54 -15.42 0.71
C LYS A 158 1.66 -16.35 0.33
N TYR A 159 1.33 -17.51 -0.21
CA TYR A 159 2.34 -18.41 -0.78
C TYR A 159 1.75 -19.19 -1.94
N GLY A 160 2.54 -19.34 -3.00
CA GLY A 160 2.06 -19.98 -4.20
C GLY A 160 3.02 -19.86 -5.37
N LEU A 161 2.43 -19.96 -6.56
CA LEU A 161 3.12 -19.95 -7.84
C LEU A 161 2.85 -18.63 -8.55
N ASN A 162 3.87 -18.08 -9.17
CA ASN A 162 3.73 -17.01 -10.14
C ASN A 162 4.36 -17.43 -11.47
N SER A 163 3.88 -16.87 -12.56
CA SER A 163 4.48 -17.04 -13.87
C SER A 163 4.34 -15.78 -14.70
N LYS A 164 5.42 -15.42 -15.40
CA LYS A 164 5.39 -14.40 -16.44
C LYS A 164 5.45 -15.07 -17.79
N TYR A 165 4.41 -14.86 -18.59
CA TYR A 165 4.33 -15.23 -19.98
C TYR A 165 4.71 -14.05 -20.89
N LYS A 166 5.57 -14.31 -21.87
CA LYS A 166 5.98 -13.37 -22.92
C LYS A 166 6.14 -14.10 -24.25
N THR A 167 6.05 -13.35 -25.34
CA THR A 167 6.36 -13.81 -26.69
C THR A 167 7.53 -13.02 -27.28
N ASN A 168 8.31 -13.63 -28.17
CA ASN A 168 9.48 -12.96 -28.78
C ASN A 168 9.13 -11.74 -29.62
N GLN A 169 8.01 -11.80 -30.33
CA GLN A 169 7.62 -10.79 -31.33
C GLN A 169 6.73 -9.71 -30.73
N ASP A 170 5.99 -10.04 -29.67
CA ASP A 170 5.04 -9.12 -29.06
C ASP A 170 5.65 -8.38 -27.88
N LYS A 171 5.45 -7.07 -27.87
CA LYS A 171 5.67 -6.20 -26.72
C LYS A 171 4.59 -6.38 -25.64
N THR A 172 4.07 -7.59 -25.49
CA THR A 172 3.05 -7.96 -24.50
C THR A 172 3.64 -8.89 -23.43
N ALA A 173 3.18 -8.72 -22.21
CA ALA A 173 3.50 -9.61 -21.11
C ALA A 173 2.25 -9.87 -20.28
N PHE A 174 2.11 -11.11 -19.85
CA PHE A 174 1.05 -11.54 -18.95
C PHE A 174 1.71 -12.11 -17.70
N ASP A 175 1.41 -11.57 -16.53
CA ASP A 175 1.76 -12.22 -15.27
C ASP A 175 0.50 -12.86 -14.67
N PHE A 176 0.64 -14.09 -14.21
CA PHE A 176 -0.39 -14.83 -13.49
C PHE A 176 0.19 -15.34 -12.18
N SER A 177 -0.58 -15.23 -11.10
CA SER A 177 -0.24 -15.84 -9.81
C SER A 177 -1.42 -16.62 -9.27
N LEU A 178 -1.15 -17.79 -8.68
CA LEU A 178 -2.12 -18.60 -7.96
C LEU A 178 -1.54 -18.92 -6.59
N TYR A 179 -2.26 -18.58 -5.53
CA TYR A 179 -1.73 -18.69 -4.18
C TYR A 179 -2.81 -18.93 -3.14
N LYS A 180 -2.36 -19.45 -2.01
CA LYS A 180 -3.14 -19.47 -0.79
C LYS A 180 -2.88 -18.19 -0.01
N LEU A 181 -3.95 -17.51 0.40
CA LEU A 181 -3.93 -16.34 1.27
C LEU A 181 -4.47 -16.72 2.65
N LEU A 182 -3.66 -16.45 3.67
CA LEU A 182 -4.03 -16.46 5.07
C LEU A 182 -4.06 -15.01 5.54
N ARG A 183 -5.20 -14.55 6.03
CA ARG A 183 -5.38 -13.17 6.49
C ARG A 183 -5.96 -13.17 7.90
N SER A 184 -5.28 -12.50 8.81
CA SER A 184 -5.76 -12.22 10.15
C SER A 184 -5.88 -10.71 10.32
N ASP A 185 -7.02 -10.22 10.79
CA ASP A 185 -7.21 -8.80 11.10
C ASP A 185 -7.94 -8.58 12.41
N PHE A 186 -7.75 -7.38 12.97
CA PHE A 186 -8.29 -6.95 14.24
C PHE A 186 -8.62 -5.46 14.18
N TYR A 187 -9.75 -5.09 14.76
CA TYR A 187 -10.15 -3.71 14.96
C TYR A 187 -10.50 -3.49 16.44
N ALA A 188 -9.98 -2.41 17.01
CA ALA A 188 -10.36 -1.95 18.35
C ALA A 188 -10.56 -0.43 18.35
N SER A 189 -11.49 0.02 19.18
CA SER A 189 -11.68 1.42 19.56
C SER A 189 -11.64 1.46 21.07
N LYS A 190 -10.61 2.09 21.64
CA LYS A 190 -10.36 2.12 23.08
C LYS A 190 -10.33 3.53 23.64
N THR A 191 -10.99 3.74 24.77
CA THR A 191 -10.85 4.95 25.60
C THR A 191 -9.61 4.86 26.48
N SER A 192 -9.26 5.96 27.15
CA SER A 192 -8.17 5.97 28.16
C SER A 192 -8.39 4.95 29.28
N SER A 193 -9.63 4.80 29.77
CA SER A 193 -9.98 3.84 30.81
C SER A 193 -9.79 2.39 30.36
N GLN A 194 -10.18 2.06 29.13
CA GLN A 194 -10.04 0.71 28.56
C GLN A 194 -8.58 0.33 28.33
N ILE A 195 -7.75 1.27 27.86
CA ILE A 195 -6.31 1.05 27.66
C ILE A 195 -5.64 0.67 29.00
N VAL A 196 -5.98 1.38 30.08
CA VAL A 196 -5.43 1.12 31.43
C VAL A 196 -5.97 -0.18 32.02
N SER A 197 -7.27 -0.46 31.89
CA SER A 197 -7.86 -1.67 32.48
C SER A 197 -7.37 -2.97 31.83
N GLU A 198 -7.06 -2.92 30.54
CA GLU A 198 -6.55 -4.08 29.79
C GLU A 198 -5.01 -4.19 29.82
N ASP A 199 -4.34 -3.22 30.45
CA ASP A 199 -2.88 -3.05 30.51
C ASP A 199 -2.19 -3.16 29.13
N ASN A 200 -2.91 -2.83 28.06
CA ASN A 200 -2.46 -3.06 26.70
C ASN A 200 -3.04 -2.02 25.73
N PHE A 201 -2.15 -1.22 25.15
CA PHE A 201 -2.50 -0.33 24.04
C PHE A 201 -2.80 -1.12 22.75
N ILE A 202 -2.00 -2.16 22.46
CA ILE A 202 -2.16 -3.04 21.30
C ILE A 202 -2.15 -4.49 21.80
N ASN A 203 -3.19 -5.25 21.48
CA ASN A 203 -3.22 -6.69 21.76
C ASN A 203 -3.06 -7.48 20.45
N LEU A 204 -1.85 -8.01 20.23
CA LEU A 204 -1.54 -8.83 19.05
C LEU A 204 -2.12 -10.25 19.14
N ASP A 205 -2.36 -10.74 20.36
CA ASP A 205 -2.93 -12.08 20.60
C ASP A 205 -4.39 -12.16 20.15
N SER A 206 -5.04 -11.01 19.95
CA SER A 206 -6.39 -10.90 19.39
C SER A 206 -6.50 -11.23 17.89
N LEU A 207 -5.38 -11.42 17.17
CA LEU A 207 -5.35 -11.82 15.76
C LEU A 207 -5.69 -13.32 15.58
N THR A 208 -6.90 -13.71 15.95
CA THR A 208 -7.36 -15.11 15.95
C THR A 208 -8.30 -15.47 14.79
N GLN A 209 -8.78 -14.47 14.05
CA GLN A 209 -9.69 -14.69 12.92
C GLN A 209 -8.91 -14.86 11.62
N ASP A 210 -8.70 -16.12 11.21
CA ASP A 210 -8.01 -16.42 9.96
C ASP A 210 -9.00 -16.61 8.82
N GLN A 211 -9.01 -15.66 7.88
CA GLN A 211 -9.54 -15.87 6.55
C GLN A 211 -8.54 -16.70 5.73
N LYS A 212 -9.02 -17.79 5.13
CA LYS A 212 -8.22 -18.75 4.37
C LYS A 212 -8.84 -18.93 3.00
N ILE A 213 -8.19 -18.39 1.96
CA ILE A 213 -8.71 -18.46 0.58
C ILE A 213 -7.63 -18.91 -0.40
N ILE A 214 -8.08 -19.44 -1.54
CA ILE A 214 -7.27 -19.53 -2.76
C ILE A 214 -7.63 -18.33 -3.63
N ALA A 215 -6.62 -17.59 -4.06
CA ALA A 215 -6.78 -16.39 -4.85
C ALA A 215 -5.82 -16.38 -6.03
N SER A 216 -6.15 -15.56 -7.02
CA SER A 216 -5.31 -15.32 -8.18
C SER A 216 -5.08 -13.85 -8.46
N ASP A 217 -3.92 -13.55 -9.02
CA ASP A 217 -3.58 -12.24 -9.57
C ASP A 217 -3.35 -12.36 -11.07
N PHE A 218 -3.80 -11.36 -11.82
CA PHE A 218 -3.61 -11.23 -13.26
C PHE A 218 -3.06 -9.84 -13.57
N LYS A 219 -2.00 -9.76 -14.37
CA LYS A 219 -1.45 -8.50 -14.86
C LYS A 219 -1.18 -8.61 -16.35
N TYR A 220 -1.74 -7.69 -17.12
CA TYR A 220 -1.50 -7.54 -18.55
C TYR A 220 -0.72 -6.25 -18.79
N LEU A 221 0.37 -6.34 -19.53
CA LEU A 221 1.20 -5.21 -19.94
C LEU A 221 1.34 -5.24 -21.47
N LYS A 222 1.04 -4.12 -22.12
CA LYS A 222 1.26 -3.93 -23.56
C LYS A 222 2.06 -2.66 -23.78
N THR A 223 3.20 -2.78 -24.46
CA THR A 223 4.00 -1.63 -24.88
C THR A 223 3.85 -1.43 -26.39
N SER A 224 3.50 -0.23 -26.83
CA SER A 224 3.34 0.14 -28.24
C SER A 224 4.09 1.44 -28.49
N GLY A 225 5.17 1.37 -29.28
CA GLY A 225 6.10 2.49 -29.45
C GLY A 225 6.63 2.96 -28.09
N ASN A 226 6.38 4.24 -27.77
CA ASN A 226 6.84 4.90 -26.54
C ASN A 226 5.76 4.91 -25.43
N SER A 227 4.69 4.13 -25.59
CA SER A 227 3.60 4.06 -24.62
C SER A 227 3.41 2.65 -24.08
N SER A 228 3.07 2.54 -22.81
CA SER A 228 2.74 1.27 -22.15
C SER A 228 1.39 1.37 -21.45
N TYR A 229 0.61 0.31 -21.55
CA TYR A 229 -0.69 0.14 -20.89
C TYR A 229 -0.61 -1.06 -19.97
N LEU A 230 -1.04 -0.88 -18.73
CA LEU A 230 -1.07 -1.92 -17.70
C LEU A 230 -2.50 -2.06 -17.18
N TYR A 231 -2.95 -3.29 -17.09
CA TYR A 231 -4.19 -3.68 -16.42
C TYR A 231 -3.85 -4.76 -15.40
N GLU A 232 -4.31 -4.61 -14.17
CA GLU A 232 -4.00 -5.52 -13.08
C GLU A 232 -5.23 -5.79 -12.22
N ILE A 233 -5.46 -7.06 -11.92
CA ILE A 233 -6.48 -7.56 -10.99
C ILE A 233 -5.77 -8.40 -9.95
N ARG A 234 -5.99 -8.11 -8.67
CA ARG A 234 -5.37 -8.84 -7.56
C ARG A 234 -6.35 -9.30 -6.53
N GLU A 235 -5.96 -10.37 -5.83
CA GLU A 235 -6.75 -11.02 -4.79
C GLU A 235 -8.12 -11.45 -5.34
N LEU A 236 -8.18 -11.91 -6.59
CA LEU A 236 -9.40 -12.50 -7.13
C LEU A 236 -9.64 -13.81 -6.41
N LYS A 237 -10.59 -13.81 -5.46
CA LYS A 237 -10.98 -14.99 -4.70
C LYS A 237 -11.54 -16.06 -5.66
N LEU A 238 -10.89 -17.22 -5.67
CA LEU A 238 -11.34 -18.40 -6.42
C LEU A 238 -12.09 -19.38 -5.52
N TYR A 239 -11.60 -19.59 -4.30
CA TYR A 239 -12.15 -20.57 -3.38
C TYR A 239 -11.94 -20.18 -1.92
N THR A 240 -12.88 -20.51 -1.03
CA THR A 240 -12.75 -20.33 0.42
C THR A 240 -12.51 -21.68 1.08
N LEU A 241 -11.43 -21.78 1.87
CA LEU A 241 -11.05 -23.02 2.55
C LEU A 241 -11.92 -23.24 3.80
N SER A 242 -11.97 -24.48 4.29
CA SER A 242 -12.69 -24.83 5.53
C SER A 242 -12.20 -24.01 6.72
N ASP A 243 -13.10 -23.76 7.67
CA ASP A 243 -12.85 -22.97 8.89
C ASP A 243 -12.39 -21.53 8.65
N SER A 244 -12.53 -21.03 7.42
CA SER A 244 -12.25 -19.63 7.10
C SER A 244 -13.33 -18.75 7.71
N LYS A 245 -12.92 -17.79 8.55
CA LYS A 245 -13.79 -16.70 8.97
C LYS A 245 -13.71 -15.55 7.97
N GLU A 246 -14.74 -14.71 7.93
CA GLU A 246 -14.67 -13.48 7.14
C GLU A 246 -13.80 -12.46 7.88
N SER A 247 -12.85 -11.86 7.17
CA SER A 247 -11.97 -10.83 7.72
C SER A 247 -12.61 -9.46 7.58
N TYR A 248 -12.30 -8.53 8.50
CA TYR A 248 -12.75 -7.14 8.42
C TYR A 248 -12.33 -6.45 7.11
N TYR A 249 -11.15 -6.78 6.58
CA TYR A 249 -10.63 -6.31 5.28
C TYR A 249 -11.40 -6.89 4.08
N GLY A 250 -12.03 -8.05 4.22
CA GLY A 250 -12.82 -8.70 3.17
C GLY A 250 -12.00 -9.24 1.99
N THR A 251 -12.71 -9.67 0.93
CA THR A 251 -12.15 -10.42 -0.22
C THR A 251 -12.35 -9.75 -1.58
N LYS A 252 -12.78 -8.48 -1.59
CA LYS A 252 -13.01 -7.76 -2.85
C LYS A 252 -11.68 -7.50 -3.55
N PRO A 253 -11.58 -7.76 -4.87
CA PRO A 253 -10.32 -7.65 -5.59
C PRO A 253 -9.86 -6.20 -5.68
N PHE A 254 -8.54 -6.04 -5.81
CA PHE A 254 -7.90 -4.79 -6.18
C PHE A 254 -7.78 -4.71 -7.70
N LEU A 255 -8.17 -3.58 -8.26
CA LEU A 255 -8.07 -3.29 -9.69
C LEU A 255 -7.09 -2.13 -9.88
N ARG A 256 -6.27 -2.19 -10.92
CA ARG A 256 -5.39 -1.09 -11.29
C ARG A 256 -5.24 -0.98 -12.80
N PHE A 257 -5.25 0.27 -13.26
CA PHE A 257 -4.89 0.63 -14.61
C PHE A 257 -3.77 1.67 -14.58
N GLU A 258 -2.82 1.58 -15.51
CA GLU A 258 -1.77 2.58 -15.67
C GLU A 258 -1.42 2.76 -17.13
N PHE A 259 -1.29 4.02 -17.53
CA PHE A 259 -0.72 4.46 -18.79
C PHE A 259 0.61 5.15 -18.51
N ASP A 260 1.68 4.71 -19.17
CA ASP A 260 3.01 5.31 -19.10
C ASP A 260 3.45 5.71 -20.52
N ARG A 261 4.02 6.91 -20.67
CA ARG A 261 4.54 7.42 -21.93
C ARG A 261 5.95 7.95 -21.75
N LEU A 262 6.90 7.36 -22.48
CA LEU A 262 8.27 7.82 -22.63
C LEU A 262 8.32 9.01 -23.59
N PHE A 263 8.87 10.13 -23.12
CA PHE A 263 9.03 11.35 -23.90
C PHE A 263 10.44 11.52 -24.44
N GLN A 264 11.45 11.18 -23.64
CA GLN A 264 12.84 11.37 -24.00
C GLN A 264 13.65 10.13 -23.64
N GLU A 265 14.14 9.45 -24.66
CA GLU A 265 14.89 8.20 -24.49
C GLU A 265 16.22 8.42 -23.78
N THR A 266 16.92 9.54 -24.07
CA THR A 266 18.25 9.85 -23.51
C THR A 266 18.27 9.93 -21.98
N TYR A 267 17.23 10.50 -21.35
CA TYR A 267 17.13 10.61 -19.89
C TYR A 267 16.05 9.69 -19.29
N GLY A 268 15.52 8.78 -20.11
CA GLY A 268 14.44 7.87 -19.72
C GLY A 268 13.24 8.59 -19.09
N LEU A 269 12.94 9.83 -19.52
CA LEU A 269 11.87 10.64 -18.93
C LEU A 269 10.52 10.14 -19.42
N SER A 270 9.69 9.65 -18.50
CA SER A 270 8.33 9.23 -18.76
C SER A 270 7.32 9.91 -17.85
N PHE A 271 6.11 10.08 -18.35
CA PHE A 271 4.94 10.47 -17.58
C PHE A 271 4.04 9.27 -17.42
N PHE A 272 3.44 9.11 -16.25
CA PHE A 272 2.44 8.09 -16.03
C PHE A 272 1.20 8.67 -15.38
N ILE A 273 0.06 8.10 -15.72
CA ILE A 273 -1.23 8.31 -15.07
C ILE A 273 -1.84 6.95 -14.82
N GLY A 274 -2.45 6.78 -13.66
CA GLY A 274 -3.09 5.53 -13.31
C GLY A 274 -4.18 5.72 -12.29
N GLU A 275 -4.86 4.62 -12.05
CA GLU A 275 -5.95 4.52 -11.10
C GLU A 275 -5.88 3.18 -10.42
N HIS A 276 -6.27 3.14 -9.14
CA HIS A 276 -6.47 1.90 -8.44
C HIS A 276 -7.78 1.92 -7.65
N PHE A 277 -8.47 0.78 -7.63
CA PHE A 277 -9.79 0.70 -7.03
C PHE A 277 -10.00 -0.60 -6.25
N ARG A 278 -10.67 -0.46 -5.12
CA ARG A 278 -11.29 -1.55 -4.36
C ARG A 278 -12.63 -1.02 -3.85
N HIS A 279 -13.61 -1.89 -3.70
CA HIS A 279 -14.99 -1.55 -3.29
C HIS A 279 -15.13 -0.77 -1.96
N ARG A 280 -14.04 -0.54 -1.20
CA ARG A 280 -14.05 0.12 0.11
C ARG A 280 -13.93 1.64 0.08
N TYR A 281 -13.51 2.21 -1.04
CA TYR A 281 -13.27 3.65 -1.19
C TYR A 281 -13.76 4.11 -2.56
N LYS A 282 -13.83 5.42 -2.80
CA LYS A 282 -14.34 5.95 -4.07
C LYS A 282 -13.29 5.80 -5.16
N PHE A 283 -13.73 5.59 -6.39
CA PHE A 283 -12.82 5.48 -7.53
C PHE A 283 -11.84 6.66 -7.65
N ALA A 284 -12.31 7.88 -7.39
CA ALA A 284 -11.48 9.08 -7.42
C ALA A 284 -10.31 9.04 -6.41
N ASP A 285 -10.47 8.38 -5.26
CA ASP A 285 -9.45 8.35 -4.19
C ASP A 285 -8.17 7.61 -4.62
N GLY A 286 -8.26 6.79 -5.67
CA GLY A 286 -7.16 6.01 -6.21
C GLY A 286 -6.55 6.56 -7.50
N LEU A 287 -6.97 7.75 -7.96
CA LEU A 287 -6.33 8.42 -9.10
C LEU A 287 -4.93 8.90 -8.72
N TYR A 288 -3.98 8.73 -9.63
CA TYR A 288 -2.62 9.23 -9.47
C TYR A 288 -1.95 9.54 -10.80
N LEU A 289 -0.97 10.43 -10.76
CA LEU A 289 -0.11 10.74 -11.90
C LEU A 289 1.30 11.05 -11.43
N GLY A 290 2.26 11.05 -12.34
CA GLY A 290 3.63 11.32 -11.98
C GLY A 290 4.59 11.34 -13.15
N ILE A 291 5.84 11.58 -12.80
CA ILE A 291 6.97 11.54 -13.72
C ILE A 291 8.01 10.56 -13.21
N ARG A 292 8.66 9.88 -14.14
CA ARG A 292 9.79 9.00 -13.88
C ARG A 292 10.95 9.46 -14.74
N MET A 293 12.11 9.63 -14.13
CA MET A 293 13.36 9.91 -14.82
C MET A 293 14.35 8.80 -14.49
N ARG A 294 15.14 8.36 -15.47
CA ARG A 294 16.14 7.30 -15.29
C ARG A 294 17.47 7.74 -15.88
N SER A 295 18.50 7.79 -15.05
CA SER A 295 19.87 7.91 -15.56
C SER A 295 20.21 6.65 -16.36
N LEU A 296 20.60 6.83 -17.62
CA LEU A 296 21.18 5.75 -18.43
C LEU A 296 22.67 5.53 -18.12
N GLU A 297 23.30 6.48 -17.42
CA GLU A 297 24.71 6.43 -17.04
C GLU A 297 24.88 5.84 -15.63
N LYS A 298 26.10 5.39 -15.32
CA LYS A 298 26.46 4.91 -13.98
C LYS A 298 26.69 6.12 -13.05
N PRO A 299 26.10 6.17 -11.84
CA PRO A 299 25.28 5.13 -11.21
C PRO A 299 23.83 5.08 -11.74
N PRO A 300 23.22 3.88 -11.83
CA PRO A 300 21.87 3.70 -12.37
C PRO A 300 20.82 4.17 -11.36
N ILE A 301 20.61 5.48 -11.31
CA ILE A 301 19.67 6.15 -10.42
C ILE A 301 18.39 6.47 -11.20
N ALA A 302 17.25 6.22 -10.57
CA ALA A 302 15.96 6.67 -11.04
C ALA A 302 15.31 7.59 -10.01
N PHE A 303 14.53 8.55 -10.49
CA PHE A 303 13.71 9.42 -9.67
C PHE A 303 12.26 9.29 -10.11
N ILE A 304 11.38 9.01 -9.16
CA ILE A 304 9.95 8.98 -9.40
C ILE A 304 9.31 10.04 -8.50
N PHE A 305 8.52 10.91 -9.12
CA PHE A 305 7.61 11.80 -8.42
C PHE A 305 6.19 11.38 -8.76
N LYS A 306 5.36 11.15 -7.75
CA LYS A 306 3.95 10.78 -7.90
C LYS A 306 3.11 11.72 -7.05
N ILE A 307 1.98 12.15 -7.57
CA ILE A 307 0.92 12.81 -6.81
C ILE A 307 -0.36 11.98 -6.95
N ASP A 308 -1.04 11.75 -5.83
CA ASP A 308 -2.40 11.23 -5.78
C ASP A 308 -3.32 12.24 -5.09
N THR A 309 -4.55 11.88 -4.76
CA THR A 309 -5.54 12.81 -4.18
C THR A 309 -5.14 13.36 -2.81
N ASP A 310 -4.31 12.64 -2.05
CA ASP A 310 -3.98 12.99 -0.66
C ASP A 310 -2.48 13.24 -0.45
N PHE A 311 -1.63 12.59 -1.26
CA PHE A 311 -0.20 12.54 -1.05
C PHE A 311 0.62 12.93 -2.29
N MET A 312 1.77 13.54 -2.02
CA MET A 312 2.90 13.60 -2.94
C MET A 312 3.98 12.63 -2.48
N ALA A 313 4.56 11.86 -3.39
CA ALA A 313 5.62 10.91 -3.13
C ALA A 313 6.87 11.23 -3.95
N PHE A 314 8.00 11.35 -3.28
CA PHE A 314 9.33 11.45 -3.88
C PHE A 314 10.11 10.17 -3.61
N ILE A 315 10.56 9.52 -4.68
CA ILE A 315 11.12 8.16 -4.66
C ILE A 315 12.43 8.16 -5.47
N PRO A 316 13.56 8.50 -4.84
CA PRO A 316 14.88 8.16 -5.37
C PRO A 316 15.11 6.64 -5.29
N GLU A 317 15.61 6.07 -6.38
CA GLU A 317 15.89 4.65 -6.52
C GLU A 317 17.30 4.44 -7.06
N LEU A 318 18.05 3.55 -6.42
CA LEU A 318 19.26 2.95 -6.95
C LEU A 318 18.91 1.57 -7.51
N LYS A 319 19.13 1.35 -8.81
CA LYS A 319 18.75 0.11 -9.48
C LYS A 319 19.94 -0.54 -10.17
N THR A 320 20.52 -1.54 -9.52
CA THR A 320 21.58 -2.37 -10.10
C THR A 320 21.03 -3.75 -10.49
N LYS A 321 21.86 -4.59 -11.13
CA LYS A 321 21.50 -5.99 -11.41
C LYS A 321 21.28 -6.80 -10.13
N TRP A 322 21.96 -6.46 -9.03
CA TRP A 322 22.00 -7.28 -7.80
C TRP A 322 21.17 -6.71 -6.66
N LEU A 323 20.87 -5.40 -6.74
CA LEU A 323 20.23 -4.66 -5.66
C LEU A 323 19.36 -3.55 -6.25
N ILE A 324 18.12 -3.48 -5.77
CA ILE A 324 17.24 -2.34 -5.95
C ILE A 324 16.94 -1.76 -4.57
N ALA A 325 17.42 -0.55 -4.31
CA ALA A 325 17.21 0.15 -3.06
C ALA A 325 16.50 1.47 -3.34
N ASN A 326 15.47 1.80 -2.56
CA ASN A 326 14.82 3.10 -2.66
C ASN A 326 14.37 3.59 -1.28
N TYR A 327 14.35 4.91 -1.15
CA TYR A 327 13.73 5.61 -0.04
C TYR A 327 12.53 6.36 -0.59
N LYS A 328 11.39 6.30 0.10
CA LYS A 328 10.19 7.05 -0.30
C LYS A 328 9.85 8.06 0.77
N LEU A 329 9.74 9.32 0.38
CA LEU A 329 9.18 10.38 1.20
C LEU A 329 7.78 10.70 0.68
N ILE A 330 6.76 10.39 1.48
CA ILE A 330 5.35 10.55 1.13
C ILE A 330 4.76 11.64 2.04
N ILE A 331 4.43 12.78 1.46
CA ILE A 331 4.01 13.99 2.17
C ILE A 331 2.52 14.22 1.89
N PRO A 332 1.67 14.33 2.93
CA PRO A 332 0.28 14.72 2.73
C PRO A 332 0.23 16.16 2.23
N HIS A 333 -0.48 16.40 1.14
CA HIS A 333 -0.67 17.74 0.56
C HIS A 333 -2.12 18.21 0.66
N SER A 334 -3.05 17.26 0.82
CA SER A 334 -4.42 17.51 1.28
C SER A 334 -4.50 17.10 2.75
N ASN A 335 -4.67 18.07 3.65
CA ASN A 335 -4.84 17.88 5.08
C ASN A 335 -5.75 19.01 5.64
N PRO A 336 -6.65 18.72 6.59
CA PRO A 336 -6.98 17.40 7.12
C PRO A 336 -7.75 16.52 6.12
N GLN A 337 -7.67 15.20 6.30
CA GLN A 337 -8.39 14.20 5.50
C GLN A 337 -9.49 13.58 6.36
N ASP A 338 -10.76 13.83 6.01
CA ASP A 338 -11.91 13.42 6.83
C ASP A 338 -11.74 13.89 8.30
N GLU A 339 -11.39 15.17 8.47
CA GLU A 339 -11.13 15.84 9.77
C GLU A 339 -9.91 15.33 10.56
N ILE A 340 -9.16 14.35 10.05
CA ILE A 340 -7.98 13.79 10.71
C ILE A 340 -6.71 14.16 9.94
N TRP A 341 -5.68 14.57 10.65
CA TRP A 341 -4.38 14.93 10.12
C TRP A 341 -3.55 13.69 9.81
N ALA A 342 -3.32 13.46 8.52
CA ALA A 342 -2.38 12.46 8.05
C ALA A 342 -0.94 12.94 8.31
N SER A 343 -0.07 12.01 8.71
CA SER A 343 1.34 12.27 8.95
C SER A 343 2.20 11.92 7.73
N THR A 344 3.32 12.61 7.55
CA THR A 344 4.36 12.22 6.58
C THR A 344 4.76 10.77 6.79
N ILE A 345 4.83 10.00 5.70
CA ILE A 345 5.21 8.58 5.70
C ILE A 345 6.61 8.47 5.08
N HIS A 346 7.47 7.76 5.79
CA HIS A 346 8.80 7.39 5.33
C HIS A 346 8.79 5.92 4.94
N SER A 347 9.52 5.57 3.88
CA SER A 347 9.67 4.18 3.48
C SER A 347 11.10 3.85 3.09
N ILE A 348 11.52 2.65 3.47
CA ILE A 348 12.78 2.03 3.07
C ILE A 348 12.44 0.72 2.37
N SER A 349 13.01 0.53 1.19
CA SER A 349 12.81 -0.66 0.37
C SER A 349 14.16 -1.23 -0.09
N ILE A 350 14.35 -2.53 0.09
CA ILE A 350 15.55 -3.25 -0.31
C ILE A 350 15.11 -4.52 -1.05
N ASN A 351 15.64 -4.76 -2.24
CA ASN A 351 15.24 -5.88 -3.08
C ASN A 351 16.46 -6.51 -3.77
N ILE A 352 16.49 -7.84 -3.83
CA ILE A 352 17.48 -8.63 -4.54
C ILE A 352 16.74 -9.31 -5.70
N PRO A 353 16.83 -8.79 -6.94
CA PRO A 353 16.06 -9.30 -8.07
C PRO A 353 16.57 -10.67 -8.55
N PHE A 354 15.74 -11.40 -9.28
CA PHE A 354 16.22 -12.54 -10.07
C PHE A 354 17.19 -12.05 -11.18
N PRO A 355 18.23 -12.84 -11.50
CA PRO A 355 19.35 -12.42 -12.35
C PRO A 355 19.02 -12.32 -13.84
#